data_AF-A0A3B4G1F9-F1
#
_entry.id   AF-A0A3B4G1F9-F1
#
_cell.length_a   1.000
_cell.length_b   1.000
_cell.length_c   1.000
_cell.angle_alpha   90.00
_cell.angle_beta   90.00
_cell.angle_gamma   90.00
#
_symmetry.space_group_name_H-M   'P 1'
#
loop_
_entity.id
_entity.type
_entity.pdbx_description
1 polymer ?
#
loop_
_entity_poly.entity_id
_entity_poly.type
_entity_poly.pdbx_seq_one_letter_code
_entity_poly.pdbx_strand_id
1 'polypeptide(L)'
;MKRNTATVASFFRPAAAAVLLLLFFGWDEQARAHPVDRPFSPVLRHPQTYRDVGQVSEHVSSQFDYDEDDTSMRVIPRVNTKDHHLEICCLHANILDYYLTNILHHTNNDHAHMHRLKTNLHRISTDLQAHGCNVTQYHDHKNAVDFRTKLEKMEKMKGITKAISELDILFSYLQDYCVEPRNSTDA
;
A
#
# COMPACT_ATOMS: atom_id res chain seq x y z
N MET A 1 95.67 -6.82 1.78
CA MET A 1 95.14 -6.93 0.41
C MET A 1 93.76 -6.26 0.37
N LYS A 2 93.55 -5.32 -0.56
CA LYS A 2 92.29 -4.61 -0.81
C LYS A 2 91.20 -5.56 -1.33
N ARG A 3 89.95 -5.35 -0.92
CA ARG A 3 88.81 -5.05 -1.83
C ARG A 3 87.58 -4.56 -1.03
N ASN A 4 87.00 -3.49 -1.55
CA ASN A 4 85.82 -2.77 -1.05
C ASN A 4 84.52 -3.37 -1.61
N THR A 5 83.39 -2.73 -1.25
CA THR A 5 82.01 -2.76 -1.81
C THR A 5 81.10 -3.87 -1.24
N ALA A 6 79.81 -3.66 -0.91
CA ALA A 6 78.92 -2.51 -1.08
C ALA A 6 77.78 -2.50 -0.04
N THR A 7 77.24 -1.30 0.17
CA THR A 7 76.02 -0.89 0.86
C THR A 7 74.77 -1.70 0.47
N VAL A 8 73.89 -2.03 1.43
CA VAL A 8 72.42 -1.85 1.30
C VAL A 8 71.84 -1.49 2.67
N ALA A 9 71.46 -0.23 2.82
CA ALA A 9 70.63 0.23 3.92
C ALA A 9 69.19 -0.24 3.68
N SER A 10 68.61 -0.96 4.62
CA SER A 10 67.18 -1.27 4.63
C SER A 10 66.45 -0.27 5.54
N PHE A 11 66.02 0.85 4.94
CA PHE A 11 65.06 1.75 5.56
C PHE A 11 63.65 1.29 5.18
N PHE A 12 63.08 0.37 5.94
CA PHE A 12 61.64 0.12 5.86
C PHE A 12 60.91 1.30 6.52
N ARG A 13 60.33 2.11 5.63
CA ARG A 13 59.56 3.34 5.84
C ARG A 13 58.45 3.16 6.89
N PRO A 14 58.23 4.12 7.81
CA PRO A 14 57.12 4.11 8.76
C PRO A 14 55.80 4.59 8.11
N ALA A 15 55.59 4.28 6.83
CA ALA A 15 54.42 4.75 6.08
C ALA A 15 53.27 3.72 6.07
N ALA A 16 53.55 2.45 6.40
CA ALA A 16 52.53 1.41 6.37
C ALA A 16 51.58 1.44 7.59
N ALA A 17 52.05 1.98 8.73
CA ALA A 17 51.24 2.03 9.95
C ALA A 17 50.16 3.14 9.93
N ALA A 18 50.36 4.20 9.13
CA ALA A 18 49.40 5.30 9.04
C ALA A 18 48.17 4.96 8.18
N VAL A 19 48.29 4.01 7.24
CA VAL A 19 47.19 3.63 6.33
C VAL A 19 46.15 2.76 7.03
N LEU A 20 46.54 1.98 8.04
CA LEU A 20 45.63 1.11 8.80
C LEU A 20 44.70 1.88 9.76
N LEU A 21 45.04 3.10 10.17
CA LEU A 21 44.19 3.93 11.03
C LEU A 21 43.08 4.68 10.27
N LEU A 22 43.22 4.84 8.95
CA LEU A 22 42.21 5.52 8.12
C LEU A 22 41.03 4.61 7.74
N LEU A 23 41.14 3.29 7.94
CA LEU A 23 40.07 2.33 7.68
C LEU A 23 39.04 2.21 8.82
N PHE A 24 39.24 2.91 9.95
CA PHE A 24 38.30 2.94 11.08
C PHE A 24 37.46 4.22 11.16
N PHE A 25 37.65 5.18 10.26
CA PHE A 25 36.60 6.16 9.97
C PHE A 25 35.57 5.48 9.09
N GLY A 26 34.83 4.55 9.69
CA GLY A 26 33.60 4.05 9.12
C GLY A 26 32.78 5.26 8.73
N TRP A 27 32.48 5.36 7.43
CA TRP A 27 31.37 6.18 6.99
C TRP A 27 30.18 5.73 7.82
N ASP A 28 29.72 6.58 8.74
CA ASP A 28 28.33 6.59 9.13
C ASP A 28 27.57 6.93 7.85
N GLU A 29 27.27 5.92 7.04
CA GLU A 29 26.06 5.93 6.26
C GLU A 29 24.94 6.00 7.29
N GLN A 30 24.61 7.22 7.70
CA GLN A 30 23.27 7.53 8.14
C GLN A 30 22.36 7.10 7.00
N ALA A 31 21.91 5.86 7.09
CA ALA A 31 20.71 5.40 6.45
C ALA A 31 19.62 6.33 6.96
N ARG A 32 19.44 7.47 6.27
CA ARG A 32 18.21 8.23 6.35
C ARG A 32 17.15 7.23 5.91
N ALA A 33 16.50 6.58 6.87
CA ALA A 33 15.27 5.88 6.59
C ALA A 33 14.40 6.89 5.83
N HIS A 34 14.09 6.59 4.57
CA HIS A 34 13.18 7.44 3.81
C HIS A 34 11.93 7.67 4.65
N PRO A 35 11.37 8.89 4.69
CA PRO A 35 10.15 9.14 5.45
C PRO A 35 9.10 8.12 5.03
N VAL A 36 8.79 7.19 5.95
CA VAL A 36 7.75 6.20 5.72
C VAL A 36 6.44 6.92 5.90
N ASP A 37 5.66 7.03 4.83
CA ASP A 37 4.33 7.64 4.89
C ASP A 37 3.50 6.97 5.97
N ARG A 38 3.15 7.73 7.01
CA ARG A 38 2.43 7.21 8.17
C ARG A 38 0.98 6.99 7.77
N PRO A 39 0.47 5.75 7.79
CA PRO A 39 -0.90 5.49 7.38
C PRO A 39 -1.89 5.94 8.46
N PHE A 40 -3.06 6.42 8.05
CA PHE A 40 -4.16 6.73 8.98
C PHE A 40 -4.68 5.49 9.71
N SER A 41 -4.51 4.29 9.12
CA SER A 41 -4.71 3.02 9.81
C SER A 41 -3.45 2.16 9.73
N PRO A 42 -2.90 1.67 10.86
CA PRO A 42 -1.74 0.77 10.84
C PRO A 42 -2.02 -0.53 10.07
N VAL A 43 -3.30 -0.93 9.97
CA VAL A 43 -3.74 -2.13 9.26
C VAL A 43 -3.46 -2.03 7.76
N LEU A 44 -3.47 -0.82 7.18
CA LEU A 44 -3.17 -0.59 5.77
C LEU A 44 -1.73 -0.98 5.40
N ARG A 45 -0.78 -0.90 6.33
CA ARG A 45 0.62 -1.29 6.11
C ARG A 45 0.94 -2.70 6.63
N HIS A 46 -0.04 -3.42 7.17
CA HIS A 46 0.18 -4.75 7.70
C HIS A 46 0.29 -5.78 6.56
N PRO A 47 1.43 -6.50 6.39
CA PRO A 47 1.66 -7.36 5.24
C PRO A 47 0.61 -8.47 5.07
N GLN A 48 0.09 -9.00 6.17
CA GLN A 48 -0.94 -10.03 6.10
C GLN A 48 -2.26 -9.49 5.55
N THR A 49 -2.61 -8.23 5.82
CA THR A 49 -3.86 -7.65 5.30
C THR A 49 -3.79 -7.55 3.78
N TYR A 50 -2.67 -7.08 3.23
CA TYR A 50 -2.45 -7.01 1.80
C TYR A 50 -2.53 -8.41 1.14
N ARG A 51 -1.92 -9.43 1.77
CA ARG A 51 -2.00 -10.82 1.29
C ARG A 51 -3.43 -11.37 1.33
N ASP A 52 -4.15 -11.14 2.42
CA ASP A 52 -5.53 -11.61 2.58
C ASP A 52 -6.45 -10.96 1.52
N VAL A 53 -6.28 -9.67 1.24
CA VAL A 53 -6.98 -8.95 0.17
C VAL A 53 -6.70 -9.62 -1.18
N GLY A 54 -5.42 -9.75 -1.55
CA GLY A 54 -5.04 -10.32 -2.84
C GLY A 54 -5.55 -11.75 -3.04
N GLN A 55 -5.42 -12.60 -2.02
CA GLN A 55 -5.90 -13.99 -2.08
C GLN A 55 -7.42 -14.08 -2.21
N VAL A 56 -8.17 -13.25 -1.50
CA VAL A 56 -9.64 -13.22 -1.62
C VAL A 56 -10.07 -12.71 -3.00
N SER A 57 -9.46 -11.63 -3.50
CA SER A 57 -9.75 -11.08 -4.82
C SER A 57 -9.44 -12.07 -5.94
N GLU A 58 -8.26 -12.71 -5.89
CA GLU A 58 -7.84 -13.73 -6.85
C GLU A 58 -8.76 -14.95 -6.81
N HIS A 59 -9.08 -15.45 -5.61
CA HIS A 59 -9.94 -16.61 -5.45
C HIS A 59 -11.32 -16.39 -6.09
N VAL A 60 -11.95 -15.25 -5.82
CA VAL A 60 -13.25 -14.92 -6.40
C VAL A 60 -13.15 -14.72 -7.91
N SER A 61 -12.07 -14.10 -8.39
CA SER A 61 -11.81 -13.94 -9.83
C SER A 61 -11.69 -15.27 -10.55
N SER A 62 -11.06 -16.27 -9.92
CA SER A 62 -10.84 -17.60 -10.50
C SER A 62 -12.09 -18.49 -10.57
N GLN A 63 -13.13 -18.16 -9.79
CA GLN A 63 -14.36 -18.95 -9.68
C GLN A 63 -15.46 -18.52 -10.65
N PHE A 64 -15.33 -17.33 -11.24
CA PHE A 64 -16.35 -16.76 -12.11
C PHE A 64 -15.83 -16.64 -13.52
N ASP A 65 -16.61 -17.17 -14.47
CA ASP A 65 -16.39 -16.95 -15.89
C ASP A 65 -16.92 -15.55 -16.23
N TYR A 66 -16.00 -14.60 -16.41
CA TYR A 66 -16.33 -13.27 -16.88
C TYR A 66 -16.30 -13.26 -18.40
N ASP A 67 -17.34 -12.71 -19.03
CA ASP A 67 -17.25 -12.39 -20.45
C ASP A 67 -16.27 -11.22 -20.64
N GLU A 68 -15.77 -11.02 -21.86
CA GLU A 68 -14.75 -10.00 -22.19
C GLU A 68 -15.19 -8.58 -21.78
N ASP A 69 -16.48 -8.29 -21.88
CA ASP A 69 -17.06 -6.99 -21.49
C ASP A 69 -16.95 -6.77 -19.96
N ASP A 70 -17.24 -7.79 -19.15
CA ASP A 70 -17.19 -7.69 -17.69
C ASP A 70 -15.78 -7.64 -17.13
N THR A 71 -14.84 -8.32 -17.79
CA THR A 71 -13.41 -8.25 -17.41
C THR A 71 -12.84 -6.88 -17.72
N SER A 72 -13.26 -6.24 -18.81
CA SER A 72 -12.81 -4.89 -19.19
C SER A 72 -13.44 -3.78 -18.34
N MET A 73 -14.67 -3.98 -17.85
CA MET A 73 -15.38 -3.00 -17.04
C MET A 73 -14.83 -2.96 -15.62
N ARG A 74 -14.15 -1.86 -15.28
CA ARG A 74 -13.70 -1.56 -13.93
C ARG A 74 -14.79 -0.89 -13.09
N VAL A 75 -15.10 -1.45 -11.92
CA VAL A 75 -16.10 -0.87 -10.99
C VAL A 75 -15.47 0.19 -10.08
N ILE A 76 -14.25 -0.03 -9.57
CA ILE A 76 -13.58 0.95 -8.72
C ILE A 76 -13.21 2.19 -9.55
N PRO A 77 -13.70 3.38 -9.17
CA PRO A 77 -13.56 4.58 -9.99
C PRO A 77 -12.09 4.99 -10.09
N ARG A 78 -11.70 5.45 -11.29
CA ARG A 78 -10.42 6.13 -11.47
C ARG A 78 -10.55 7.55 -10.96
N VAL A 79 -9.59 7.99 -10.17
CA VAL A 79 -9.52 9.35 -9.63
C VAL A 79 -8.45 10.16 -10.33
N ASN A 80 -8.59 11.48 -10.31
CA ASN A 80 -7.54 12.37 -10.77
C ASN A 80 -6.50 12.50 -9.65
N THR A 81 -5.28 12.03 -9.88
CA THR A 81 -4.21 12.03 -8.87
C THR A 81 -3.74 13.43 -8.48
N LYS A 82 -4.25 14.47 -9.15
CA LYS A 82 -4.03 15.88 -8.80
C LYS A 82 -5.03 16.39 -7.74
N ASP A 83 -6.11 15.66 -7.48
CA ASP A 83 -7.06 16.00 -6.42
C ASP A 83 -6.38 15.86 -5.05
N HIS A 84 -6.95 16.44 -3.99
CA HIS A 84 -6.33 16.39 -2.67
C HIS A 84 -6.24 14.95 -2.15
N HIS A 85 -5.08 14.54 -1.62
CA HIS A 85 -4.86 13.17 -1.11
C HIS A 85 -5.94 12.74 -0.12
N LEU A 86 -6.33 13.63 0.80
CA LEU A 86 -7.38 13.37 1.77
C LEU A 86 -8.75 13.19 1.12
N GLU A 87 -9.06 13.95 0.05
CA GLU A 87 -10.31 13.80 -0.70
C GLU A 87 -10.38 12.43 -1.38
N ILE A 88 -9.28 12.02 -2.04
CA ILE A 88 -9.18 10.69 -2.65
C ILE A 88 -9.29 9.60 -1.59
N CYS A 89 -8.63 9.76 -0.43
CA CYS A 89 -8.75 8.84 0.69
C CYS A 89 -10.20 8.70 1.16
N CYS A 90 -10.88 9.82 1.44
CA CYS A 90 -12.23 9.79 2.01
C CYS A 90 -13.30 9.32 1.01
N LEU A 91 -13.09 9.58 -0.28
CA LEU A 91 -13.88 8.94 -1.34
C LEU A 91 -13.78 7.41 -1.27
N HIS A 92 -12.56 6.86 -1.21
CA HIS A 92 -12.38 5.42 -1.14
C HIS A 92 -12.79 4.84 0.22
N ALA A 93 -12.74 5.62 1.30
CA ALA A 93 -13.32 5.25 2.58
C ALA A 93 -14.85 5.08 2.49
N ASN A 94 -15.55 5.94 1.74
CA ASN A 94 -16.98 5.76 1.46
C ASN A 94 -17.26 4.48 0.66
N ILE A 95 -16.43 4.18 -0.35
CA ILE A 95 -16.56 2.93 -1.12
C ILE A 95 -16.31 1.72 -0.20
N LEU A 96 -15.30 1.76 0.67
CA LEU A 96 -15.04 0.73 1.66
C LEU A 96 -16.24 0.49 2.60
N ASP A 97 -16.90 1.55 3.05
CA ASP A 97 -18.12 1.46 3.84
C ASP A 97 -19.24 0.72 3.09
N TYR A 98 -19.40 1.02 1.80
CA TYR A 98 -20.34 0.28 0.95
C TYR A 98 -19.96 -1.20 0.82
N TYR A 99 -18.67 -1.53 0.68
CA TYR A 99 -18.21 -2.92 0.69
C TYR A 99 -18.61 -3.65 1.97
N LEU A 100 -18.32 -3.05 3.13
CA LEU A 100 -18.62 -3.66 4.43
C LEU A 100 -20.12 -3.89 4.62
N THR A 101 -20.94 -2.94 4.18
CA THR A 101 -22.39 -2.96 4.44
C THR A 101 -23.19 -3.76 3.41
N ASN A 102 -22.78 -3.77 2.14
CA ASN A 102 -23.62 -4.29 1.05
C ASN A 102 -22.99 -5.47 0.30
N ILE A 103 -21.66 -5.51 0.19
CA ILE A 103 -20.97 -6.55 -0.59
C ILE A 103 -20.54 -7.68 0.36
N LEU A 104 -19.68 -7.36 1.31
CA LEU A 104 -19.09 -8.31 2.24
C LEU A 104 -20.08 -8.76 3.32
N HIS A 105 -21.12 -7.98 3.62
CA HIS A 105 -22.17 -8.37 4.56
C HIS A 105 -22.84 -9.71 4.18
N HIS A 106 -23.08 -9.92 2.88
CA HIS A 106 -23.76 -11.10 2.36
C HIS A 106 -22.82 -12.27 2.02
N THR A 107 -21.51 -12.07 2.13
CA THR A 107 -20.53 -13.15 1.84
C THR A 107 -20.39 -14.08 3.03
N ASN A 108 -20.48 -15.38 2.81
CA ASN A 108 -20.11 -16.36 3.83
C ASN A 108 -18.58 -16.35 4.06
N ASN A 109 -18.12 -16.95 5.15
CA ASN A 109 -16.70 -17.08 5.45
C ASN A 109 -16.05 -18.28 4.72
N ASP A 110 -16.48 -18.56 3.49
CA ASP A 110 -16.09 -19.75 2.74
C ASP A 110 -14.61 -19.73 2.33
N HIS A 111 -14.03 -18.53 2.16
CA HIS A 111 -12.60 -18.36 2.06
C HIS A 111 -11.96 -18.26 3.45
N ALA A 112 -10.88 -19.02 3.69
CA ALA A 112 -10.21 -19.15 4.99
C ALA A 112 -9.74 -17.81 5.62
N HIS A 113 -9.62 -16.75 4.83
CA HIS A 113 -9.18 -15.43 5.27
C HIS A 113 -10.29 -14.37 5.29
N MET A 114 -11.49 -14.70 4.82
CA MET A 114 -12.59 -13.74 4.67
C MET A 114 -13.00 -13.10 6.01
N HIS A 115 -13.12 -13.90 7.07
CA HIS A 115 -13.51 -13.39 8.38
C HIS A 115 -12.51 -12.34 8.90
N ARG A 116 -11.21 -12.68 8.91
CA ARG A 116 -10.14 -11.77 9.33
C ARG A 116 -10.06 -10.54 8.43
N LEU A 117 -10.24 -10.72 7.13
CA LEU A 117 -10.26 -9.63 6.17
C LEU A 117 -11.38 -8.62 6.50
N LYS A 118 -12.61 -9.08 6.75
CA LYS A 118 -13.71 -8.20 7.17
C LYS A 118 -13.39 -7.43 8.45
N THR A 119 -12.80 -8.09 9.46
CA THR A 119 -12.37 -7.42 10.69
C THR A 119 -11.34 -6.32 10.42
N ASN A 120 -10.34 -6.61 9.58
CA ASN A 120 -9.30 -5.66 9.23
C ASN A 120 -9.85 -4.48 8.42
N LEU A 121 -10.73 -4.74 7.45
CA LEU A 121 -11.39 -3.70 6.65
C LEU A 121 -12.31 -2.83 7.49
N HIS A 122 -13.03 -3.41 8.46
CA HIS A 122 -13.85 -2.64 9.39
C HIS A 122 -12.98 -1.73 10.26
N ARG A 123 -11.85 -2.24 10.77
CA ARG A 123 -10.88 -1.43 11.53
C ARG A 123 -10.32 -0.28 10.71
N ILE A 124 -9.99 -0.52 9.44
CA ILE A 124 -9.56 0.55 8.53
C ILE A 124 -10.67 1.61 8.42
N SER A 125 -11.92 1.21 8.15
CA SER A 125 -13.04 2.17 8.06
C SER A 125 -13.17 3.03 9.32
N THR A 126 -13.12 2.41 10.51
CA THR A 126 -13.17 3.13 11.78
C THR A 126 -12.01 4.12 11.94
N ASP A 127 -10.78 3.68 11.67
CA ASP A 127 -9.60 4.52 11.79
C ASP A 127 -9.67 5.72 10.83
N LEU A 128 -10.15 5.53 9.58
CA LEU A 128 -10.30 6.61 8.60
C LEU A 128 -11.36 7.63 9.03
N GLN A 129 -12.48 7.19 9.61
CA GLN A 129 -13.49 8.09 10.17
C GLN A 129 -12.92 8.94 11.30
N ALA A 130 -12.09 8.35 12.17
CA ALA A 130 -11.40 9.08 13.24
C ALA A 130 -10.41 10.13 12.70
N HIS A 131 -9.89 9.94 11.48
CA HIS A 131 -9.03 10.91 10.78
C HIS A 131 -9.80 11.92 9.90
N GLY A 132 -11.13 12.04 10.10
CA GLY A 132 -11.94 13.08 9.46
C GLY A 132 -12.58 12.67 8.14
N CYS A 133 -12.46 11.41 7.72
CA CYS A 133 -13.25 10.92 6.60
C CYS A 133 -14.69 10.66 7.01
N ASN A 134 -15.53 11.69 6.90
CA ASN A 134 -16.97 11.51 7.01
C ASN A 134 -17.50 10.78 5.77
N VAL A 135 -17.61 9.45 5.87
CA VAL A 135 -18.06 8.61 4.75
C VAL A 135 -19.46 9.00 4.25
N THR A 136 -20.33 9.56 5.10
CA THR A 136 -21.66 10.01 4.66
C THR A 136 -21.60 11.23 3.75
N GLN A 137 -20.63 12.13 3.96
CA GLN A 137 -20.46 13.33 3.13
C GLN A 137 -20.06 12.96 1.69
N TYR A 138 -19.32 11.87 1.50
CA TYR A 138 -18.89 11.40 0.18
C TYR A 138 -19.91 10.48 -0.49
N HIS A 139 -21.07 10.25 0.13
CA HIS A 139 -22.10 9.36 -0.43
C HIS A 139 -22.54 9.82 -1.83
N ASP A 140 -22.80 11.12 -2.01
CA ASP A 140 -23.25 11.70 -3.28
C ASP A 140 -22.09 12.16 -4.17
N HIS A 141 -20.84 11.87 -3.79
CA HIS A 141 -19.70 12.18 -4.63
C HIS A 141 -19.80 11.42 -5.95
N LYS A 142 -19.54 12.10 -7.07
CA LYS A 142 -19.73 11.54 -8.43
C LYS A 142 -19.10 10.16 -8.63
N ASN A 143 -17.93 9.92 -8.04
CA ASN A 143 -17.21 8.65 -8.17
C ASN A 143 -17.84 7.54 -7.30
N ALA A 144 -18.40 7.90 -6.14
CA ALA A 144 -19.12 6.94 -5.29
C ALA A 144 -20.46 6.55 -5.92
N VAL A 145 -21.16 7.52 -6.52
CA VAL A 145 -22.38 7.28 -7.29
C VAL A 145 -22.11 6.43 -8.54
N ASP A 146 -21.04 6.73 -9.30
CA ASP A 146 -20.64 5.94 -10.48
C ASP A 146 -20.32 4.49 -10.10
N PHE A 147 -19.57 4.27 -9.01
CA PHE A 147 -19.29 2.94 -8.47
C PHE A 147 -20.58 2.16 -8.19
N ARG A 148 -21.53 2.73 -7.44
CA ARG A 148 -22.80 2.07 -7.14
C ARG A 148 -23.64 1.82 -8.40
N THR A 149 -23.70 2.80 -9.29
CA THR A 149 -24.45 2.72 -10.55
C THR A 149 -23.92 1.61 -11.45
N LYS A 150 -22.59 1.40 -11.50
CA LYS A 150 -21.97 0.30 -12.25
C LYS A 150 -22.35 -1.06 -11.66
N LEU A 151 -22.36 -1.19 -10.33
CA LEU A 151 -22.78 -2.42 -9.66
C LEU A 151 -24.27 -2.71 -9.87
N GLU A 152 -25.13 -1.70 -9.82
CA GLU A 152 -26.57 -1.84 -10.04
C GLU A 152 -26.95 -2.28 -11.45
N LYS A 153 -26.11 -1.94 -12.45
CA LYS A 153 -26.30 -2.39 -13.84
C LYS A 153 -25.91 -3.85 -14.06
N MET A 154 -25.16 -4.44 -13.14
CA MET A 154 -24.80 -5.85 -13.17
C MET A 154 -25.90 -6.69 -12.53
N GLU A 155 -25.99 -7.97 -12.92
CA GLU A 155 -26.76 -8.93 -12.12
C GLU A 155 -26.20 -8.96 -10.68
N LYS A 156 -27.07 -9.02 -9.68
CA LYS A 156 -26.70 -8.88 -8.26
C LYS A 156 -25.48 -9.71 -7.85
N MET A 157 -25.48 -11.01 -8.15
CA MET A 157 -24.36 -11.89 -7.79
C MET A 157 -23.09 -11.56 -8.57
N LYS A 158 -23.23 -11.25 -9.86
CA LYS A 158 -22.13 -10.84 -10.74
C LYS A 158 -21.47 -9.55 -10.23
N GLY A 159 -22.27 -8.57 -9.81
CA GLY A 159 -21.79 -7.33 -9.22
C GLY A 159 -21.06 -7.54 -7.90
N ILE A 160 -21.59 -8.39 -7.01
CA ILE A 160 -20.91 -8.76 -5.75
C ILE A 160 -19.55 -9.40 -6.03
N THR A 161 -19.52 -10.43 -6.90
CA THR A 161 -18.28 -11.12 -7.29
C THR A 161 -17.28 -10.14 -7.90
N LYS A 162 -17.72 -9.31 -8.84
CA LYS A 162 -16.89 -8.31 -9.50
C LYS A 162 -16.31 -7.29 -8.51
N ALA A 163 -17.10 -6.82 -7.55
CA ALA A 163 -16.59 -5.94 -6.52
C ALA A 163 -15.51 -6.64 -5.67
N ILE A 164 -15.74 -7.88 -5.21
CA ILE A 164 -14.73 -8.61 -4.43
C ILE A 164 -13.45 -8.85 -5.24
N SER A 165 -13.56 -9.12 -6.55
CA SER A 165 -12.42 -9.26 -7.46
C SER A 165 -11.57 -7.99 -7.56
N GLU A 166 -12.14 -6.80 -7.33
CA GLU A 166 -11.44 -5.50 -7.36
C GLU A 166 -11.15 -4.92 -5.97
N LEU A 167 -11.29 -5.72 -4.92
CA LEU A 167 -11.00 -5.30 -3.55
C LEU A 167 -9.53 -4.92 -3.36
N ASP A 168 -8.61 -5.56 -4.09
CA ASP A 168 -7.18 -5.22 -4.17
C ASP A 168 -6.93 -3.84 -4.77
N ILE A 169 -7.71 -3.44 -5.79
CA ILE A 169 -7.67 -2.11 -6.38
C ILE A 169 -8.13 -1.06 -5.36
N LEU A 170 -9.26 -1.32 -4.67
CA LEU A 170 -9.73 -0.43 -3.60
C LEU A 170 -8.68 -0.30 -2.49
N PHE A 171 -8.10 -1.42 -2.07
CA PHE A 171 -7.09 -1.43 -1.01
C PHE A 171 -5.83 -0.65 -1.39
N SER A 172 -5.40 -0.74 -2.65
CA SER A 172 -4.25 0.02 -3.16
C SER A 172 -4.49 1.53 -3.06
N TYR A 173 -5.68 2.02 -3.44
CA TYR A 173 -6.02 3.45 -3.25
C TYR A 173 -5.99 3.87 -1.78
N LEU A 174 -6.49 3.04 -0.87
CA LEU A 174 -6.43 3.34 0.56
C LEU A 174 -4.97 3.39 1.04
N GLN A 175 -4.11 2.47 0.60
CA GLN A 175 -2.69 2.48 0.97
C GLN A 175 -1.92 3.70 0.47
N ASP A 176 -2.25 4.17 -0.74
CA ASP A 176 -1.53 5.28 -1.38
C ASP A 176 -1.98 6.65 -0.89
N TYR A 177 -3.28 6.82 -0.61
CA TYR A 177 -3.86 8.13 -0.33
C TYR A 177 -4.27 8.35 1.13
N CYS A 178 -4.50 7.29 1.91
CA CYS A 178 -4.86 7.41 3.33
C CYS A 178 -3.63 7.41 4.25
N VAL A 179 -2.75 8.36 3.99
CA VAL A 179 -1.50 8.60 4.73
C VAL A 179 -1.42 10.05 5.16
N GLU A 180 -0.71 10.30 6.27
CA GLU A 180 -0.40 11.67 6.70
C GLU A 180 0.36 12.41 5.58
N PRO A 181 -0.03 13.66 5.25
CA PRO A 181 0.71 14.46 4.28
C PRO A 181 2.17 14.62 4.71
N ARG A 182 3.11 14.44 3.78
CA ARG A 182 4.51 14.77 4.04
C ARG A 182 4.63 16.25 4.34
N ASN A 183 5.19 16.61 5.50
CA ASN A 183 5.56 17.99 5.76
C ASN A 183 6.59 18.41 4.71
N SER A 184 6.33 19.50 4.01
CA SER A 184 7.20 20.07 2.96
C SER A 184 8.55 20.59 3.48
N THR A 185 8.87 20.36 4.76
CA THR A 185 10.14 20.67 5.39
C THR A 185 11.19 19.56 5.30
N ASP A 186 10.82 18.38 4.77
CA ASP A 186 11.72 17.21 4.67
C ASP A 186 12.29 16.99 3.25
N ALA A 187 12.24 18.00 2.36
CA ALA A 187 12.83 17.98 1.03
C ALA A 187 14.12 18.83 0.96
#